data_AF-A0A0Q5GZG9-F1
#
_entry.id   AF-A0A0Q5GZG9-F1
#
_cell.length_a   1.000
_cell.length_b   1.000
_cell.length_c   1.000
_cell.angle_alpha   90.00
_cell.angle_beta   90.00
_cell.angle_gamma   90.00
#
_symmetry.space_group_name_H-M   'P 1'
#
loop_
_entity.id
_entity.type
_entity.pdbx_description
1 polymer ?
#
loop_
_entity_poly.entity_id
_entity_poly.type
_entity_poly.pdbx_seq_one_letter_code
_entity_poly.pdbx_strand_id
1 'polypeptide(L)'
;MIRSPLRAGIALACALSLSACGGGDGDVYVGGQAFGVTKAGLVLTNNGGDDLPVPPPGGEFFFPTRVETDSGYNVQVKAVPPNVDGIANCVVTRGTGKAVFTINTIRVNCKIRTHKLSGNIVGLNGATGLVLVNGTDKQTITPNGTNPQGFAMAEVTEDLPYGIAILQQPDGRTCSVENATGTMRETDVGNVVVRCV
;
A
#
# COMPACT_ATOMS: atom_id res chain seq x y z
N MET A 1 22.36 -59.81 62.77
CA MET A 1 23.09 -58.80 61.97
C MET A 1 23.38 -59.40 60.61
N ILE A 2 22.87 -58.80 59.54
CA ILE A 2 23.50 -58.61 58.21
C ILE A 2 22.46 -57.82 57.40
N ARG A 3 22.86 -56.60 57.01
CA ARG A 3 22.07 -55.61 56.27
C ARG A 3 22.00 -56.02 54.80
N SER A 4 20.80 -56.13 54.23
CA SER A 4 20.64 -56.33 52.78
C SER A 4 20.57 -54.97 52.07
N PRO A 5 21.45 -54.67 51.09
CA PRO A 5 21.55 -53.37 50.43
C PRO A 5 20.54 -53.25 49.28
N LEU A 6 19.26 -53.42 49.57
CA LEU A 6 18.20 -53.42 48.55
C LEU A 6 17.38 -52.11 48.59
N ARG A 7 18.05 -50.95 48.68
CA ARG A 7 17.35 -49.65 48.80
C ARG A 7 17.98 -48.45 48.08
N ALA A 8 18.95 -48.67 47.19
CA ALA A 8 19.64 -47.57 46.51
C ALA A 8 19.66 -47.66 44.97
N GLY A 9 18.77 -48.46 44.36
CA GLY A 9 18.76 -48.69 42.90
C GLY A 9 17.55 -48.15 42.13
N ILE A 10 16.50 -47.65 42.80
CA ILE A 10 15.21 -47.29 42.15
C ILE A 10 14.92 -45.78 42.27
N ALA A 11 15.95 -44.94 42.34
CA ALA A 11 15.80 -43.48 42.34
C ALA A 11 16.42 -42.80 41.10
N LEU A 12 16.90 -43.59 40.12
CA LEU A 12 17.67 -43.06 38.98
C LEU A 12 17.07 -43.38 37.59
N ALA A 13 15.78 -43.72 37.52
CA ALA A 13 15.13 -44.08 36.24
C ALA A 13 13.84 -43.31 35.92
N CYS A 14 13.44 -42.32 36.73
CA CYS A 14 12.24 -41.51 36.48
C CYS A 14 12.52 -40.04 36.10
N ALA A 15 13.78 -39.64 35.91
CA ALA A 15 14.13 -38.25 35.60
C ALA A 15 14.46 -37.98 34.12
N LEU A 16 14.30 -38.97 33.22
CA LEU A 16 14.65 -38.84 31.81
C LEU A 16 13.47 -38.95 30.84
N SER A 17 12.22 -39.01 31.32
CA SER A 17 11.03 -39.11 30.46
C SER A 17 10.23 -37.82 30.32
N LEU A 18 10.77 -36.66 30.72
CA LEU A 18 10.11 -35.37 30.54
C LEU A 18 10.55 -34.59 29.27
N SER A 19 11.10 -35.27 28.27
CA SER A 19 11.42 -34.65 26.96
C SER A 19 10.38 -34.92 25.87
N ALA A 20 9.24 -35.55 26.20
CA ALA A 20 8.30 -36.04 25.19
C ALA A 20 6.86 -35.51 25.33
N CYS A 21 6.63 -34.40 26.03
CA CYS A 21 5.36 -33.66 25.95
C CYS A 21 5.52 -32.35 25.17
N GLY A 22 6.21 -32.41 24.02
CA GLY A 22 6.08 -31.39 22.98
C GLY A 22 4.83 -31.71 22.17
N GLY A 23 3.65 -31.38 22.71
CA GLY A 23 2.38 -31.59 22.03
C GLY A 23 2.29 -30.68 20.81
N GLY A 24 2.52 -31.25 19.63
CA GLY A 24 2.46 -30.60 18.33
C GLY A 24 1.03 -30.37 17.85
N ASP A 25 0.31 -29.45 18.49
CA ASP A 25 -1.01 -28.96 18.03
C ASP A 25 -1.05 -27.43 17.84
N GLY A 26 0.08 -26.74 18.07
CA GLY A 26 0.15 -25.29 18.20
C GLY A 26 0.49 -24.52 16.92
N ASP A 27 0.23 -25.04 15.74
CA ASP A 27 0.55 -24.29 14.51
C ASP A 27 -0.50 -23.20 14.27
N VAL A 28 -0.07 -21.93 14.32
CA VAL A 28 -0.95 -20.76 14.17
C VAL A 28 -0.77 -20.11 12.80
N TYR A 29 -1.84 -19.47 12.33
CA TYR A 29 -1.80 -18.72 11.09
C TYR A 29 -1.13 -17.36 11.28
N VAL A 30 -0.40 -16.92 10.25
CA VAL A 30 0.12 -15.56 10.16
C VAL A 30 -0.51 -14.90 8.95
N GLY A 31 -1.03 -13.70 9.13
CA GLY A 31 -1.81 -13.00 8.14
C GLY A 31 -2.10 -11.55 8.55
N GLY A 32 -2.84 -10.87 7.70
CA GLY A 32 -3.08 -9.45 7.86
C GLY A 32 -3.86 -8.85 6.70
N GLN A 33 -3.70 -7.54 6.54
CA GLN A 33 -4.40 -6.77 5.51
C GLN A 33 -3.42 -5.98 4.66
N ALA A 34 -3.56 -6.08 3.33
CA ALA A 34 -2.79 -5.33 2.36
C ALA A 34 -3.63 -4.19 1.75
N PHE A 35 -3.03 -3.00 1.64
CA PHE A 35 -3.62 -1.79 1.10
C PHE A 35 -2.73 -1.21 0.00
N GLY A 36 -3.35 -0.51 -0.96
CA GLY A 36 -2.63 0.14 -2.07
C GLY A 36 -2.14 -0.85 -3.14
N VAL A 37 -2.88 -1.94 -3.36
CA VAL A 37 -2.55 -2.96 -4.36
C VAL A 37 -3.58 -2.91 -5.49
N THR A 38 -3.34 -2.05 -6.49
CA THR A 38 -4.26 -1.91 -7.65
C THR A 38 -3.87 -2.77 -8.85
N LYS A 39 -2.60 -3.20 -8.91
CA LYS A 39 -2.05 -4.10 -9.94
C LYS A 39 -1.49 -5.36 -9.29
N ALA A 40 -1.42 -6.45 -10.05
CA ALA A 40 -0.73 -7.66 -9.60
C ALA A 40 0.78 -7.41 -9.44
N GLY A 41 1.43 -8.17 -8.56
CA GLY A 41 2.89 -8.13 -8.35
C GLY A 41 3.33 -7.99 -6.90
N LEU A 42 2.42 -7.72 -5.95
CA LEU A 42 2.75 -7.78 -4.53
C LEU A 42 3.00 -9.24 -4.12
N VAL A 43 4.19 -9.52 -3.60
CA VAL A 43 4.56 -10.82 -3.04
C VAL A 43 5.14 -10.61 -1.64
N LEU A 44 4.58 -11.32 -0.67
CA LEU A 44 5.04 -11.32 0.71
C LEU A 44 5.78 -12.64 1.01
N THR A 45 6.68 -12.60 1.98
CA THR A 45 7.32 -13.81 2.53
C THR A 45 7.26 -13.74 4.06
N ASN A 46 7.21 -14.89 4.71
CA ASN A 46 7.32 -15.01 6.16
C ASN A 46 8.55 -15.86 6.50
N ASN A 47 9.48 -15.32 7.28
CA ASN A 47 10.71 -16.01 7.70
C ASN A 47 11.58 -16.55 6.54
N GLY A 48 11.47 -15.97 5.34
CA GLY A 48 12.17 -16.48 4.15
C GLY A 48 11.63 -17.82 3.63
N GLY A 49 10.46 -18.25 4.10
CA GLY A 49 9.73 -19.40 3.60
C GLY A 49 8.91 -19.06 2.35
N ASP A 50 7.70 -19.63 2.27
CA ASP A 50 6.85 -19.54 1.08
C ASP A 50 6.51 -18.10 0.68
N ASP A 51 6.46 -17.92 -0.64
CA ASP A 51 6.00 -16.69 -1.26
C ASP A 51 4.47 -16.67 -1.31
N LEU A 52 3.90 -15.59 -0.80
CA LEU A 52 2.47 -15.31 -0.82
C LEU A 52 2.18 -14.17 -1.80
N PRO A 53 1.67 -14.47 -3.02
CA PRO A 53 1.17 -13.44 -3.92
C PRO A 53 -0.14 -12.86 -3.37
N VAL A 54 -0.25 -11.53 -3.35
CA VAL A 54 -1.46 -10.81 -2.94
C VAL A 54 -2.11 -10.18 -4.17
N PRO A 55 -3.29 -10.65 -4.62
CA PRO A 55 -3.95 -10.11 -5.81
C PRO A 55 -4.59 -8.73 -5.55
N PRO A 56 -4.79 -7.90 -6.58
CA PRO A 56 -5.59 -6.69 -6.47
C PRO A 56 -7.06 -7.03 -6.15
N PRO A 57 -7.79 -6.20 -5.38
CA PRO A 57 -7.42 -4.86 -4.87
C PRO A 57 -6.61 -4.89 -3.56
N GLY A 58 -5.93 -5.99 -3.26
CA GLY A 58 -5.39 -6.29 -1.94
C GLY A 58 -6.46 -6.90 -1.05
N GLY A 59 -6.37 -6.65 0.26
CA GLY A 59 -7.31 -7.19 1.24
C GLY A 59 -6.65 -8.15 2.23
N GLU A 60 -7.47 -9.00 2.83
CA GLU A 60 -7.02 -9.97 3.82
C GLU A 60 -6.13 -11.04 3.16
N PHE A 61 -5.04 -11.41 3.84
CA PHE A 61 -4.11 -12.43 3.39
C PHE A 61 -3.69 -13.31 4.57
N PHE A 62 -3.41 -14.58 4.28
CA PHE A 62 -2.82 -15.54 5.22
C PHE A 62 -1.74 -16.35 4.52
N PHE A 63 -0.63 -16.59 5.23
CA PHE A 63 0.41 -17.49 4.76
C PHE A 63 -0.09 -18.94 4.81
N PRO A 64 0.18 -19.76 3.77
CA PRO A 64 -0.25 -21.15 3.73
C PRO A 64 0.48 -22.00 4.75
N THR A 65 1.78 -21.76 4.93
CA THR A 65 2.60 -22.41 5.96
C THR A 65 2.36 -21.74 7.30
N ARG A 66 1.89 -22.55 8.25
CA ARG A 66 1.66 -22.13 9.63
C ARG A 66 2.98 -22.00 10.38
N VAL A 67 2.96 -21.22 11.46
CA VAL A 67 4.12 -21.03 12.34
C VAL A 67 3.84 -21.72 13.67
N GLU A 68 4.81 -22.46 14.17
CA GLU A 68 4.75 -23.11 15.48
C GLU A 68 4.46 -22.07 16.58
N THR A 69 3.66 -22.44 17.59
CA THR A 69 3.40 -21.57 18.74
C THR A 69 4.73 -21.15 19.39
N ASP A 70 4.79 -19.89 19.83
CA ASP A 70 5.98 -19.24 20.45
C ASP A 70 7.18 -19.03 19.52
N SER A 71 7.14 -19.52 18.27
CA SER A 71 8.13 -19.22 17.24
C SER A 71 7.98 -17.78 16.71
N GLY A 72 9.08 -17.24 16.22
CA GLY A 72 9.12 -15.91 15.61
C GLY A 72 8.50 -15.91 14.21
N TYR A 73 7.83 -14.82 13.85
CA TYR A 73 7.45 -14.51 12.48
C TYR A 73 8.12 -13.23 12.01
N ASN A 74 8.40 -13.14 10.72
CA ASN A 74 9.02 -11.99 10.06
C ASN A 74 8.46 -11.87 8.64
N VAL A 75 7.40 -11.07 8.52
CA VAL A 75 6.73 -10.78 7.27
C VAL A 75 7.43 -9.64 6.56
N GLN A 76 7.88 -9.91 5.34
CA GLN A 76 8.61 -8.98 4.50
C GLN A 76 7.96 -8.91 3.12
N VAL A 77 8.13 -7.76 2.46
CA VAL A 77 7.75 -7.61 1.06
C VAL A 77 8.91 -8.10 0.19
N LYS A 78 8.64 -9.08 -0.68
CA LYS A 78 9.61 -9.68 -1.59
C LYS A 78 9.56 -9.04 -2.98
N ALA A 79 8.37 -8.72 -3.46
CA ALA A 79 8.14 -8.03 -4.73
C ALA A 79 6.97 -7.06 -4.61
N VAL A 80 6.96 -6.02 -5.45
CA VAL A 80 5.93 -4.99 -5.47
C VAL A 80 5.26 -4.90 -6.85
N PRO A 81 4.01 -4.39 -6.90
CA PRO A 81 3.34 -4.08 -8.17
C PRO A 81 4.13 -3.08 -9.03
N PRO A 82 3.96 -3.07 -10.36
CA PRO A 82 4.73 -2.22 -11.28
C PRO A 82 4.48 -0.70 -11.11
N ASN A 83 3.36 -0.32 -10.49
CA ASN A 83 3.02 1.07 -10.16
C ASN A 83 3.54 1.53 -8.78
N VAL A 84 4.44 0.75 -8.16
CA VAL A 84 5.12 1.08 -6.91
C VAL A 84 6.62 1.13 -7.18
N ASP A 85 7.30 2.22 -6.80
CA ASP A 85 8.71 2.46 -7.19
C ASP A 85 9.72 1.49 -6.55
N GLY A 86 9.30 0.70 -5.55
CA GLY A 86 10.15 -0.32 -4.94
C GLY A 86 9.61 -0.84 -3.60
N ILE A 87 10.30 -1.85 -3.06
CA ILE A 87 9.94 -2.54 -1.81
C ILE A 87 9.78 -1.57 -0.63
N ALA A 88 10.62 -0.52 -0.56
CA ALA A 88 10.57 0.48 0.52
C ALA A 88 9.24 1.27 0.57
N ASN A 89 8.49 1.32 -0.53
CA ASN A 89 7.17 1.97 -0.59
C ASN A 89 6.03 1.05 -0.15
N CYS A 90 6.30 -0.23 0.14
CA CYS A 90 5.35 -1.13 0.79
C CYS A 90 5.77 -1.38 2.24
N VAL A 91 5.21 -0.60 3.17
CA VAL A 91 5.58 -0.65 4.58
C VAL A 91 4.77 -1.74 5.29
N VAL A 92 5.47 -2.72 5.86
CA VAL A 92 4.88 -3.72 6.76
C VAL A 92 4.91 -3.21 8.20
N THR A 93 3.76 -3.13 8.84
CA THR A 93 3.61 -2.80 10.26
C THR A 93 3.12 -4.04 11.01
N ARG A 94 3.64 -4.23 12.23
CA ARG A 94 3.42 -5.45 13.04
C ARG A 94 3.90 -6.74 12.32
N GLY A 95 4.82 -6.61 11.37
CA GLY A 95 5.36 -7.70 10.55
C GLY A 95 6.31 -8.63 11.29
N THR A 96 6.76 -8.28 12.49
CA THR A 96 7.61 -9.13 13.33
C THR A 96 6.99 -9.36 14.69
N GLY A 97 7.22 -10.54 15.27
CA GLY A 97 6.71 -10.88 16.59
C GLY A 97 6.82 -12.37 16.89
N LYS A 98 6.23 -12.79 18.00
CA LYS A 98 6.03 -14.21 18.33
C LYS A 98 4.61 -14.64 17.99
N ALA A 99 4.47 -15.83 17.43
CA ALA A 99 3.21 -16.42 17.04
C ALA A 99 2.61 -17.16 18.25
N VAL A 100 1.89 -16.46 19.12
CA VAL A 100 1.24 -17.06 20.32
C VAL A 100 -0.20 -17.50 20.02
N PHE A 101 -0.84 -16.80 19.09
CA PHE A 101 -2.18 -17.07 18.56
C PHE A 101 -2.19 -16.67 17.07
N THR A 102 -3.28 -16.96 16.36
CA THR A 102 -3.45 -16.54 14.97
C THR A 102 -3.23 -15.03 14.82
N ILE A 103 -2.22 -14.66 14.04
CA ILE A 103 -1.88 -13.28 13.77
C ILE A 103 -2.65 -12.83 12.53
N ASN A 104 -3.55 -11.86 12.69
CA ASN A 104 -4.27 -11.20 11.59
C ASN A 104 -4.12 -9.68 11.63
N THR A 105 -3.17 -9.17 12.43
CA THR A 105 -3.00 -7.73 12.71
C THR A 105 -1.91 -7.07 11.88
N ILE A 106 -1.21 -7.84 11.03
CA ILE A 106 -0.19 -7.31 10.14
C ILE A 106 -0.85 -6.37 9.14
N ARG A 107 -0.25 -5.21 8.89
CA ARG A 107 -0.71 -4.31 7.82
C ARG A 107 0.41 -4.04 6.84
N VAL A 108 0.13 -4.24 5.57
CA VAL A 108 1.02 -3.90 4.46
C VAL A 108 0.41 -2.72 3.72
N ASN A 109 1.10 -1.58 3.70
CA ASN A 109 0.63 -0.38 3.01
C ASN A 109 1.59 -0.05 1.88
N CYS A 110 1.15 -0.25 0.64
CA CYS A 110 1.88 0.12 -0.56
C CYS A 110 1.51 1.53 -1.03
N LYS A 111 2.52 2.38 -1.24
CA LYS A 111 2.37 3.70 -1.83
C LYS A 111 2.49 3.60 -3.34
N ILE A 112 1.39 3.85 -4.04
CA ILE A 112 1.33 3.89 -5.50
C ILE A 112 1.96 5.19 -6.00
N ARG A 113 2.65 5.14 -7.14
CA ARG A 113 3.26 6.29 -7.82
C ARG A 113 2.22 7.36 -8.12
N THR A 114 2.63 8.63 -8.04
CA THR A 114 1.84 9.79 -8.44
C THR A 114 2.45 10.43 -9.70
N HIS A 115 1.61 11.05 -10.52
CA HIS A 115 2.00 11.74 -11.74
C HIS A 115 1.39 13.12 -11.81
N LYS A 116 2.04 14.02 -12.53
CA LYS A 116 1.59 15.41 -12.67
C LYS A 116 0.34 15.48 -13.52
N LEU A 117 -0.57 16.37 -13.11
CA LEU A 117 -1.73 16.76 -13.89
C LEU A 117 -1.64 18.26 -14.18
N SER A 118 -1.55 18.60 -15.46
CA SER A 118 -1.26 19.94 -15.93
C SER A 118 -1.91 20.20 -17.28
N GLY A 119 -1.92 21.47 -17.66
CA GLY A 119 -2.45 21.88 -18.95
C GLY A 119 -2.16 23.33 -19.27
N ASN A 120 -2.80 23.80 -20.33
CA ASN A 120 -2.63 25.14 -20.86
C ASN A 120 -3.97 25.86 -20.92
N ILE A 121 -3.97 27.14 -20.55
CA ILE A 121 -5.11 28.04 -20.64
C ILE A 121 -4.84 28.97 -21.82
N VAL A 122 -5.77 28.99 -22.77
CA VAL A 122 -5.72 29.81 -23.98
C VAL A 122 -6.81 30.87 -23.89
N GLY A 123 -6.44 32.13 -24.16
CA GLY A 123 -7.39 33.23 -24.22
C GLY A 123 -7.84 33.79 -22.86
N LEU A 124 -7.09 33.55 -21.78
CA LEU A 124 -7.37 34.18 -20.48
C LEU A 124 -7.18 35.70 -20.53
N ASN A 125 -6.14 36.17 -21.24
CA ASN A 125 -5.90 37.58 -21.58
C ASN A 125 -6.07 38.57 -20.40
N GLY A 126 -5.55 38.20 -19.23
CA GLY A 126 -5.61 39.04 -18.03
C GLY A 126 -6.92 38.96 -17.23
N ALA A 127 -7.92 38.20 -17.67
CA ALA A 127 -9.18 38.03 -16.95
C ALA A 127 -8.96 37.27 -15.62
N THR A 128 -9.45 37.84 -14.53
CA THR A 128 -9.32 37.29 -13.17
C THR A 128 -10.50 36.39 -12.81
N GLY A 129 -10.37 35.61 -11.73
CA GLY A 129 -11.49 34.85 -11.16
C GLY A 129 -11.68 33.43 -11.70
N LEU A 130 -10.87 32.97 -12.67
CA LEU A 130 -10.91 31.57 -13.10
C LEU A 130 -10.45 30.64 -11.96
N VAL A 131 -11.29 29.67 -11.60
CA VAL A 131 -10.95 28.61 -10.64
C VAL A 131 -11.16 27.25 -11.28
N LEU A 132 -10.11 26.44 -11.30
CA LEU A 132 -10.13 25.05 -11.78
C LEU A 132 -10.18 24.09 -10.60
N VAL A 133 -10.80 22.93 -10.79
CA VAL A 133 -10.88 21.87 -9.76
C VAL A 133 -10.63 20.48 -10.32
N ASN A 134 -10.03 19.62 -9.49
CA ASN A 134 -9.92 18.18 -9.70
C ASN A 134 -10.34 17.45 -8.41
N GLY A 135 -11.61 17.09 -8.31
CA GLY A 135 -12.18 16.56 -7.06
C GLY A 135 -12.13 17.60 -5.93
N THR A 136 -11.35 17.33 -4.87
CA THR A 136 -11.16 18.26 -3.75
C THR A 136 -10.04 19.28 -3.96
N ASP A 137 -9.18 19.07 -4.96
CA ASP A 137 -8.15 20.05 -5.31
C ASP A 137 -8.78 21.25 -6.03
N LYS A 138 -8.42 22.45 -5.58
CA LYS A 138 -8.92 23.72 -6.10
C LYS A 138 -7.76 24.64 -6.38
N GLN A 139 -7.72 25.17 -7.59
CA GLN A 139 -6.66 26.07 -8.06
C GLN A 139 -7.27 27.36 -8.60
N THR A 140 -7.02 28.46 -7.90
CA THR A 140 -7.33 29.81 -8.40
C THR A 140 -6.23 30.22 -9.38
N ILE A 141 -6.62 30.55 -10.60
CA ILE A 141 -5.68 30.95 -11.66
C ILE A 141 -5.45 32.45 -11.59
N THR A 142 -4.20 32.84 -11.32
CA THR A 142 -3.75 34.23 -11.45
C THR A 142 -3.19 34.45 -12.85
N PRO A 143 -3.72 35.39 -13.65
CA PRO A 143 -3.18 35.70 -14.97
C PRO A 143 -1.72 36.16 -14.89
N ASN A 144 -0.86 35.59 -15.73
CA ASN A 144 0.57 35.91 -15.74
C ASN A 144 1.04 36.62 -17.04
N GLY A 145 0.10 37.00 -17.91
CA GLY A 145 0.39 37.68 -19.17
C GLY A 145 0.81 36.76 -20.33
N THR A 146 0.92 35.44 -20.12
CA THR A 146 1.26 34.47 -21.18
C THR A 146 0.01 33.89 -21.85
N ASN A 147 0.12 33.54 -23.13
CA ASN A 147 -0.93 32.85 -23.88
C ASN A 147 -0.29 31.89 -24.90
N PRO A 148 -0.30 30.56 -24.67
CA PRO A 148 -0.95 29.87 -23.55
C PRO A 148 -0.28 30.11 -22.19
N GLN A 149 -1.10 30.12 -21.13
CA GLN A 149 -0.66 30.11 -19.73
C GLN A 149 -0.75 28.69 -19.16
N GLY A 150 0.35 28.16 -18.61
CA GLY A 150 0.35 26.86 -17.95
C GLY A 150 -0.38 26.86 -16.60
N PHE A 151 -0.97 25.72 -16.25
CA PHE A 151 -1.47 25.42 -14.90
C PHE A 151 -1.05 24.01 -14.46
N ALA A 152 -1.03 23.78 -13.16
CA ALA A 152 -0.84 22.46 -12.57
C ALA A 152 -1.86 22.25 -11.44
N MET A 153 -2.36 21.03 -11.33
CA MET A 153 -3.13 20.53 -10.20
C MET A 153 -2.21 19.74 -9.26
N ALA A 154 -2.72 19.31 -8.12
CA ALA A 154 -2.10 18.28 -7.30
C ALA A 154 -1.85 17.00 -8.12
N GLU A 155 -0.74 16.31 -7.83
CA GLU A 155 -0.42 15.05 -8.48
C GLU A 155 -1.50 13.99 -8.20
N VAL A 156 -1.77 13.16 -9.21
CA VAL A 156 -2.79 12.12 -9.15
C VAL A 156 -2.09 10.77 -9.06
N THR A 157 -2.53 9.92 -8.14
CA THR A 157 -2.05 8.55 -8.02
C THR A 157 -2.39 7.73 -9.27
N GLU A 158 -1.47 6.87 -9.73
CA GLU A 158 -1.76 5.93 -10.82
C GLU A 158 -3.06 5.15 -10.55
N ASP A 159 -3.77 4.82 -11.62
CA ASP A 159 -5.07 4.13 -11.63
C ASP A 159 -6.26 4.94 -11.05
N LEU A 160 -6.03 6.11 -10.46
CA LEU A 160 -7.12 7.01 -10.06
C LEU A 160 -7.63 7.85 -11.24
N PRO A 161 -8.94 8.16 -11.27
CA PRO A 161 -9.49 9.10 -12.24
C PRO A 161 -9.05 10.53 -11.92
N TYR A 162 -8.95 11.35 -12.96
CA TYR A 162 -8.90 12.81 -12.86
C TYR A 162 -10.04 13.42 -13.67
N GLY A 163 -10.48 14.61 -13.24
CA GLY A 163 -11.54 15.37 -13.88
C GLY A 163 -11.37 16.85 -13.61
N ILE A 164 -10.84 17.59 -14.59
CA ILE A 164 -10.71 19.05 -14.56
C ILE A 164 -12.06 19.67 -14.88
N ALA A 165 -12.59 20.45 -13.93
CA ALA A 165 -13.77 21.27 -14.14
C ALA A 165 -13.47 22.73 -13.82
N ILE A 166 -14.28 23.63 -14.39
CA ILE A 166 -14.27 25.04 -14.06
C ILE A 166 -15.27 25.25 -12.92
N LEU A 167 -14.76 25.58 -11.74
CA LEU A 167 -15.59 25.93 -10.58
C LEU A 167 -16.12 27.36 -10.70
N GLN A 168 -15.30 28.26 -11.25
CA GLN A 168 -15.66 29.66 -11.46
C GLN A 168 -15.11 30.14 -12.79
N GLN A 169 -15.98 30.74 -13.61
CA GLN A 169 -15.58 31.41 -14.84
C GLN A 169 -14.85 32.72 -14.54
N PRO A 170 -13.85 33.11 -15.35
CA PRO A 170 -13.21 34.40 -15.20
C PRO A 170 -14.11 35.56 -15.62
N ASP A 171 -13.79 36.76 -15.13
CA ASP A 171 -14.55 37.97 -15.41
C ASP A 171 -14.59 38.27 -16.91
N GLY A 172 -15.81 38.44 -17.45
CA GLY A 172 -16.03 38.85 -18.83
C GLY A 172 -15.66 37.82 -19.90
N ARG A 173 -15.45 36.54 -19.54
CA ARG A 173 -15.11 35.46 -20.48
C ARG A 173 -15.87 34.18 -20.19
N THR A 174 -15.98 33.30 -21.18
CA THR A 174 -16.46 31.93 -20.98
C THR A 174 -15.38 30.94 -21.37
N CYS A 175 -14.95 30.13 -20.42
CA CYS A 175 -13.98 29.07 -20.62
C CYS A 175 -14.66 27.70 -20.74
N SER A 176 -14.04 26.81 -21.52
CA SER A 176 -14.38 25.39 -21.65
C SER A 176 -13.11 24.54 -21.50
N VAL A 177 -13.26 23.28 -21.12
CA VAL A 177 -12.12 22.37 -20.88
C VAL A 177 -12.15 21.23 -21.91
N GLU A 178 -11.07 21.09 -22.65
CA GLU A 178 -10.79 19.98 -23.57
C GLU A 178 -9.86 18.96 -22.86
N ASN A 179 -10.02 17.67 -23.16
CA ASN A 179 -9.34 16.57 -22.46
C ASN A 179 -9.52 16.60 -20.93
N ALA A 180 -10.70 17.03 -20.49
CA ALA A 180 -11.01 17.31 -19.09
C ALA A 180 -10.91 16.09 -18.16
N THR A 181 -11.14 14.87 -18.66
CA THR A 181 -11.24 13.66 -17.83
C THR A 181 -10.36 12.54 -18.34
N GLY A 182 -9.97 11.64 -17.43
CA GLY A 182 -9.21 10.45 -17.76
C GLY A 182 -8.83 9.65 -16.52
N THR A 183 -7.97 8.65 -16.71
CA THR A 183 -7.34 7.88 -15.63
C THR A 183 -5.84 8.15 -15.67
N MET A 184 -5.25 8.42 -14.51
CA MET A 184 -3.82 8.64 -14.43
C MET A 184 -3.06 7.34 -14.68
N ARG A 185 -2.15 7.37 -15.66
CA ARG A 185 -1.33 6.21 -16.07
C ARG A 185 0.13 6.46 -15.68
N GLU A 186 1.04 5.71 -16.28
CA GLU A 186 2.49 5.72 -16.00
C GLU A 186 3.23 6.98 -16.49
N THR A 187 2.50 8.00 -16.97
CA THR A 187 3.07 9.25 -17.50
C THR A 187 2.25 10.45 -17.06
N ASP A 188 2.94 11.57 -16.82
CA ASP A 188 2.34 12.88 -16.59
C ASP A 188 1.29 13.25 -17.65
N VAL A 189 0.19 13.86 -17.22
CA VAL A 189 -0.85 14.41 -18.08
C VAL A 189 -0.61 15.91 -18.22
N GLY A 190 -0.33 16.35 -19.45
CA GLY A 190 -0.05 17.76 -19.80
C GLY A 190 -0.88 18.31 -20.96
N ASN A 191 -1.84 17.53 -21.46
CA ASN A 191 -2.61 17.83 -22.66
C ASN A 191 -4.01 18.41 -22.39
N VAL A 192 -4.30 18.78 -21.14
CA VAL A 192 -5.55 19.48 -20.81
C VAL A 192 -5.49 20.90 -21.37
N VAL A 193 -6.54 21.33 -22.06
CA VAL A 193 -6.62 22.69 -22.61
C VAL A 193 -7.87 23.38 -22.09
N VAL A 194 -7.70 24.53 -21.46
CA VAL A 194 -8.80 25.41 -21.05
C VAL A 194 -8.86 26.55 -22.06
N ARG A 195 -9.96 26.63 -22.82
CA ARG A 195 -10.14 27.66 -23.86
C ARG A 195 -11.16 28.67 -23.42
N CYS A 196 -10.74 29.92 -23.30
CA CYS A 196 -11.57 31.06 -22.91
C CYS A 196 -11.83 31.97 -24.12
N VAL A 197 -13.10 32.26 -24.38
CA VAL A 197 -13.54 33.25 -25.38
C VAL A 197 -14.02 34.51 -24.68
#